data_AF-A0A8H7WT48-F1
#
_entry.id   AF-A0A8H7WT48-F1
#
_cell.length_a   1.000
_cell.length_b   1.000
_cell.length_c   1.000
_cell.angle_alpha   90.00
_cell.angle_beta   90.00
_cell.angle_gamma   90.00
#
_symmetry.space_group_name_H-M   'P 1'
#
loop_
_entity.id
_entity.type
_entity.pdbx_description
1 polymer ?
#
loop_
_entity_poly.entity_id
_entity_poly.type
_entity_poly.pdbx_seq_one_letter_code
_entity_poly.pdbx_strand_id
1 'polypeptide(L)'
;MLSSKSQNFPSTMEGFQTDSDSSPRIVQWFLDTRPLWPVPKQAKSQDEVQALKTVVSIPFYTRTAFSSAQCPLNPTGHKPAHTNQAAKELSLLSEPEQKSILRYHHIRDAKTKLASHLVKHFVITKYGNVPWSQSNISRGEKGKPFFQSPNPNPNPNPSSDTAAYSDPISRLDFNVSHQAGIVSLIAAINFPTKIDVGTDVVCVKERQKMDHAYIDREGFFAWVGMHADVFAEVELSEMKLKPVPVDLRVRGATLAGYGMDAISRCQWRGQVVSVKAFGRDGGDFEVKVQSDKVVDGKVRRFYAFWCLREAFVKMTGEAFAAPWLKELEILGVDAPTPYFGAGEESDLREGEVKTEFNIALRGKKLMDVKMELTALGDQYMIAGAVRVPPGQSIEMGRWVELDLKDILELAEGS
;
A
#
# COMPACT_ATOMS: atom_id res chain seq x y z
N MET A 1 -37.44 -35.95 7.18
CA MET A 1 -36.27 -36.45 7.92
C MET A 1 -35.03 -35.98 7.18
N LEU A 2 -34.42 -34.90 7.69
CA LEU A 2 -33.04 -34.87 8.23
C LEU A 2 -31.97 -35.04 7.12
N SER A 3 -31.01 -34.16 6.90
CA SER A 3 -30.41 -33.13 7.76
C SER A 3 -29.64 -32.13 6.90
N SER A 4 -29.89 -30.84 7.13
CA SER A 4 -29.11 -29.72 6.62
C SER A 4 -27.79 -29.62 7.41
N LYS A 5 -26.65 -29.84 6.75
CA LYS A 5 -25.34 -29.51 7.33
C LYS A 5 -25.13 -27.99 7.22
N SER A 6 -25.32 -27.28 8.33
CA SER A 6 -24.85 -25.91 8.48
C SER A 6 -23.32 -25.92 8.41
N GLN A 7 -22.77 -25.23 7.42
CA GLN A 7 -21.35 -24.91 7.42
C GLN A 7 -21.13 -23.79 8.43
N ASN A 8 -20.43 -24.11 9.52
CA ASN A 8 -19.98 -23.13 10.49
C ASN A 8 -18.94 -22.23 9.83
N PHE A 9 -19.26 -20.94 9.74
CA PHE A 9 -18.29 -19.88 9.49
C PHE A 9 -17.38 -19.75 10.74
N PRO A 10 -16.05 -19.65 10.59
CA PRO A 10 -15.20 -19.36 11.74
C PRO A 10 -15.48 -17.94 12.21
N SER A 11 -15.90 -17.84 13.47
CA SER A 11 -16.11 -16.61 14.21
C SER A 11 -14.79 -15.83 14.34
N THR A 12 -14.83 -14.57 13.96
CA THR A 12 -13.86 -13.51 14.27
C THR A 12 -13.67 -13.38 15.77
N MET A 13 -12.68 -14.09 16.33
CA MET A 13 -12.00 -13.78 17.59
C MET A 13 -10.74 -14.65 17.69
N GLU A 14 -9.66 -14.25 16.99
CA GLU A 14 -8.33 -14.52 17.52
C GLU A 14 -8.01 -13.37 18.48
N GLY A 15 -8.15 -13.63 19.77
CA GLY A 15 -7.75 -12.69 20.81
C GLY A 15 -6.25 -12.39 20.71
N PHE A 16 -5.88 -11.16 21.08
CA PHE A 16 -4.50 -10.71 21.23
C PHE A 16 -3.76 -11.57 22.27
N GLN A 17 -3.24 -12.72 21.84
CA GLN A 17 -2.14 -13.36 22.52
C GLN A 17 -0.93 -12.44 22.35
N THR A 18 -0.27 -12.15 23.47
CA THR A 18 1.11 -11.65 23.46
C THR A 18 1.92 -12.67 22.68
N ASP A 19 2.15 -12.38 21.41
CA ASP A 19 2.81 -13.29 20.48
C ASP A 19 4.28 -13.36 20.90
N SER A 20 4.57 -14.22 21.88
CA SER A 20 5.91 -14.56 22.36
C SER A 20 6.66 -15.43 21.35
N ASP A 21 6.17 -15.50 20.12
CA ASP A 21 6.70 -16.35 19.08
C ASP A 21 7.95 -15.69 18.48
N SER A 22 9.10 -16.15 18.96
CA SER A 22 10.42 -15.75 18.48
C SER A 22 10.72 -16.26 17.06
N SER A 23 9.76 -16.89 16.37
CA SER A 23 9.98 -17.40 15.01
C SER A 23 10.16 -16.27 13.99
N PRO A 24 11.12 -16.41 13.05
CA PRO A 24 11.28 -15.50 11.92
C PRO A 24 10.00 -15.42 11.08
N ARG A 25 9.53 -14.21 10.76
CA ARG A 25 8.34 -14.02 9.92
C ARG A 25 8.30 -12.67 9.21
N ILE A 26 7.65 -12.64 8.05
CA ILE A 26 7.26 -11.41 7.36
C ILE A 26 5.82 -11.07 7.76
N VAL A 27 5.60 -9.85 8.24
CA VAL A 27 4.25 -9.32 8.45
C VAL A 27 3.95 -8.24 7.42
N GLN A 28 2.69 -8.21 6.97
CA GLN A 28 2.20 -7.28 5.97
C GLN A 28 0.88 -6.71 6.46
N TRP A 29 0.85 -5.40 6.67
CA TRP A 29 -0.29 -4.69 7.26
C TRP A 29 -0.71 -3.53 6.38
N PHE A 30 -1.99 -3.20 6.44
CA PHE A 30 -2.47 -1.91 5.95
C PHE A 30 -3.48 -1.30 6.91
N LEU A 31 -3.61 0.02 6.85
CA LEU A 31 -4.55 0.80 7.66
C LEU A 31 -5.35 1.73 6.75
N ASP A 32 -6.69 1.63 6.83
CA ASP A 32 -7.60 2.54 6.14
C ASP A 32 -7.80 3.81 6.96
N THR A 33 -7.32 4.93 6.41
CA THR A 33 -7.43 6.24 7.06
C THR A 33 -8.65 7.03 6.63
N ARG A 34 -9.41 6.56 5.62
CA ARG A 34 -10.60 7.24 5.09
C ARG A 34 -11.68 7.44 6.17
N PRO A 35 -11.94 6.46 7.07
CA PRO A 35 -12.91 6.61 8.14
C PRO A 35 -12.44 7.48 9.33
N LEU A 36 -11.14 7.76 9.47
CA LEU A 36 -10.61 8.51 10.62
C LEU A 36 -11.19 9.90 10.67
N TRP A 37 -11.61 10.38 11.85
CA TRP A 37 -12.34 11.65 12.09
C TRP A 37 -12.91 12.32 10.82
N PRO A 38 -14.19 12.09 10.49
CA PRO A 38 -14.85 12.86 9.46
C PRO A 38 -14.79 14.36 9.83
N VAL A 39 -13.99 15.12 9.09
CA VAL A 39 -13.97 16.58 9.17
C VAL A 39 -15.03 17.07 8.19
N PRO A 40 -15.99 17.92 8.61
CA PRO A 40 -16.96 18.50 7.68
C PRO A 40 -16.21 19.14 6.51
N LYS A 41 -16.65 18.85 5.28
CA LYS A 41 -16.02 19.43 4.09
C LYS A 41 -16.11 20.95 4.17
N GLN A 42 -14.96 21.63 4.16
CA GLN A 42 -14.89 23.09 4.20
C GLN A 42 -14.60 23.62 2.80
N ALA A 43 -14.85 24.93 2.60
CA ALA A 43 -14.63 25.58 1.31
C ALA A 43 -13.16 25.55 0.87
N LYS A 44 -12.23 25.49 1.82
CA LYS A 44 -10.78 25.35 1.57
C LYS A 44 -10.20 24.23 2.43
N SER A 45 -9.34 23.40 1.84
CA SER A 45 -8.65 22.32 2.56
C SER A 45 -7.74 22.81 3.70
N GLN A 46 -7.19 24.03 3.60
CA GLN A 46 -6.41 24.64 4.68
C GLN A 46 -7.24 24.76 5.96
N ASP A 47 -8.52 25.08 5.81
CA ASP A 47 -9.42 25.31 6.93
C ASP A 47 -9.74 23.96 7.63
N GLU A 48 -9.81 22.86 6.87
CA GLU A 48 -9.94 21.50 7.41
C GLU A 48 -8.74 21.09 8.28
N VAL A 49 -7.51 21.40 7.84
CA VAL A 49 -6.30 21.13 8.63
C VAL A 49 -6.17 22.11 9.80
N GLN A 50 -6.58 23.36 9.63
CA GLN A 50 -6.55 24.34 10.70
C GLN A 50 -7.51 23.96 11.83
N ALA A 51 -8.68 23.39 11.51
CA ALA A 51 -9.59 22.83 12.51
C ALA A 51 -8.90 21.73 13.33
N LEU A 52 -8.10 20.87 12.69
CA LEU A 52 -7.29 19.87 13.41
C LEU A 52 -6.23 20.52 14.31
N LYS A 53 -5.50 21.54 13.82
CA LYS A 53 -4.49 22.26 14.62
C LYS A 53 -5.09 22.90 15.87
N THR A 54 -6.18 23.64 15.72
CA THR A 54 -6.86 24.32 16.82
C THR A 54 -7.28 23.35 17.92
N VAL A 55 -7.72 22.16 17.53
CA VAL A 55 -8.11 21.10 18.47
C VAL A 55 -6.90 20.58 19.24
N VAL A 56 -5.79 20.32 18.56
CA VAL A 56 -4.56 19.75 19.14
C VAL A 56 -3.85 20.73 20.07
N SER A 57 -3.97 22.04 19.82
CA SER A 57 -3.36 23.09 20.66
C SER A 57 -4.04 23.30 22.02
N ILE A 58 -5.16 22.64 22.31
CA ILE A 58 -5.87 22.76 23.60
C ILE A 58 -5.28 21.77 24.62
N PRO A 59 -4.68 22.24 25.74
CA PRO A 59 -4.03 21.37 26.74
C PRO A 59 -4.98 20.28 27.27
N PHE A 60 -4.47 19.05 27.41
CA PHE A 60 -5.26 17.88 27.83
C PHE A 60 -5.97 18.10 29.18
N TYR A 61 -5.30 18.73 30.16
CA TYR A 61 -5.88 19.07 31.46
C TYR A 61 -7.00 20.13 31.41
N THR A 62 -6.96 21.04 30.44
CA THR A 62 -8.08 21.97 30.21
C THR A 62 -9.28 21.30 29.55
N ARG A 63 -9.15 20.09 28.99
CA ARG A 63 -10.29 19.39 28.36
C ARG A 63 -11.25 18.76 29.36
N THR A 64 -10.78 18.34 30.53
CA THR A 64 -11.62 17.87 31.65
C THR A 64 -12.12 19.02 32.53
N ALA A 65 -11.35 20.12 32.63
CA ALA A 65 -11.72 21.29 33.43
C ALA A 65 -12.69 22.27 32.74
N PHE A 66 -12.84 22.26 31.42
CA PHE A 66 -13.81 23.08 30.68
C PHE A 66 -15.20 22.40 30.59
N SER A 67 -15.71 21.95 31.73
CA SER A 67 -17.13 21.65 31.92
C SER A 67 -17.94 22.93 32.20
N SER A 68 -17.30 24.07 32.47
CA SER A 68 -18.01 25.24 33.03
C SER A 68 -17.58 26.66 32.62
N ALA A 69 -16.87 26.92 31.51
CA ALA A 69 -16.81 28.29 30.94
C ALA A 69 -16.24 28.38 29.51
N GLN A 70 -17.12 28.70 28.55
CA GLN A 70 -16.91 29.54 27.34
C GLN A 70 -15.63 29.36 26.48
N CYS A 71 -15.74 28.52 25.45
CA CYS A 71 -15.18 28.78 24.10
C CYS A 71 -16.36 28.93 23.11
N PRO A 72 -16.17 29.58 21.94
CA PRO A 72 -17.27 29.88 21.02
C PRO A 72 -17.90 28.57 20.52
N LEU A 73 -19.17 28.37 20.88
CA LEU A 73 -19.97 27.22 20.48
C LEU A 73 -20.26 27.29 18.98
N ASN A 74 -20.14 26.16 18.28
CA ASN A 74 -20.77 25.96 16.98
C ASN A 74 -22.31 26.00 17.17
N PRO A 75 -23.14 26.34 16.16
CA PRO A 75 -24.59 26.57 16.31
C PRO A 75 -25.42 25.39 16.85
N THR A 76 -24.82 24.23 17.09
CA THR A 76 -25.47 22.98 17.53
C THR A 76 -25.03 22.49 18.93
N GLY A 77 -24.23 23.27 19.67
CA GLY A 77 -23.98 23.04 21.11
C GLY A 77 -23.20 21.77 21.49
N HIS A 78 -22.66 21.01 20.54
CA HIS A 78 -21.89 19.79 20.82
C HIS A 78 -20.43 19.94 20.36
N LYS A 79 -19.47 19.60 21.24
CA LYS A 79 -18.08 19.33 20.82
C LYS A 79 -18.10 18.09 19.92
N PRO A 80 -17.62 18.13 18.67
CA PRO A 80 -17.66 16.94 17.82
C PRO A 80 -16.67 15.90 18.38
N ALA A 81 -17.17 14.73 18.77
CA ALA A 81 -16.39 13.62 19.36
C ALA A 81 -15.11 13.28 18.57
N HIS A 82 -15.13 13.48 17.25
CA HIS A 82 -14.03 13.29 16.31
C HIS A 82 -12.79 14.17 16.61
N THR A 83 -12.97 15.34 17.20
CA THR A 83 -11.87 16.25 17.55
C THR A 83 -11.04 15.76 18.75
N ASN A 84 -11.68 15.08 19.71
CA ASN A 84 -10.96 14.50 20.83
C ASN A 84 -10.11 13.29 20.43
N GLN A 85 -10.58 12.49 19.47
CA GLN A 85 -9.85 11.34 18.93
C GLN A 85 -8.53 11.78 18.26
N ALA A 86 -8.58 12.80 17.40
CA ALA A 86 -7.38 13.25 16.69
C ALA A 86 -6.25 13.78 17.55
N ALA A 87 -6.60 14.50 18.61
CA ALA A 87 -5.60 14.96 19.56
C ALA A 87 -5.06 13.84 20.45
N LYS A 88 -5.86 12.81 20.77
CA LYS A 88 -5.39 11.63 21.52
C LYS A 88 -4.30 10.92 20.72
N GLU A 89 -4.57 10.64 19.45
CA GLU A 89 -3.62 9.95 18.57
C GLU A 89 -2.35 10.75 18.32
N LEU A 90 -2.47 12.07 18.11
CA LEU A 90 -1.31 12.95 17.97
C LEU A 90 -0.46 13.02 19.25
N SER A 91 -1.10 12.95 20.44
CA SER A 91 -0.37 12.99 21.72
C SER A 91 0.52 11.77 21.96
N LEU A 92 0.32 10.68 21.22
CA LEU A 92 1.18 9.51 21.24
C LEU A 92 2.50 9.71 20.47
N LEU A 93 2.63 10.80 19.71
CA LEU A 93 3.78 11.06 18.88
C LEU A 93 4.66 12.18 19.45
N SER A 94 5.94 12.16 19.11
CA SER A 94 6.88 13.21 19.49
C SER A 94 6.52 14.57 18.84
N GLU A 95 6.95 15.69 19.43
CA GLU A 95 6.69 17.01 18.84
C GLU A 95 7.17 17.16 17.38
N PRO A 96 8.36 16.66 16.97
CA PRO A 96 8.78 16.71 15.58
C PRO A 96 7.83 15.96 14.63
N GLU A 97 7.29 14.82 15.07
CA GLU A 97 6.35 14.02 14.30
C GLU A 97 5.00 14.71 14.18
N GLN A 98 4.48 15.27 15.27
CA GLN A 98 3.28 16.10 15.26
C GLN A 98 3.44 17.28 14.29
N LYS A 99 4.57 18.00 14.34
CA LYS A 99 4.88 19.09 13.39
C LYS A 99 4.90 18.61 11.95
N SER A 100 5.43 17.41 11.69
CA SER A 100 5.46 16.81 10.35
C SER A 100 4.08 16.46 9.78
N ILE A 101 3.10 16.19 10.66
CA ILE A 101 1.71 15.90 10.30
C ILE A 101 0.95 17.21 10.04
N LEU A 102 1.11 18.18 10.93
CA LEU A 102 0.34 19.44 10.90
C LEU A 102 0.77 20.39 9.78
N ARG A 103 1.87 20.10 9.06
CA ARG A 103 2.32 20.92 7.92
C ARG A 103 1.52 20.69 6.63
N TYR A 104 0.78 19.59 6.53
CA TYR A 104 0.07 19.24 5.29
C TYR A 104 -1.08 20.21 5.00
N HIS A 105 -1.34 20.44 3.71
CA HIS A 105 -2.42 21.32 3.26
C HIS A 105 -3.78 20.61 3.23
N HIS A 106 -3.78 19.31 2.94
CA HIS A 106 -5.00 18.51 2.89
C HIS A 106 -5.08 17.56 4.09
N ILE A 107 -6.26 17.49 4.70
CA ILE A 107 -6.51 16.63 5.86
C ILE A 107 -6.27 15.15 5.56
N ARG A 108 -6.55 14.70 4.34
CA ARG A 108 -6.28 13.32 3.90
C ARG A 108 -4.80 12.95 4.00
N ASP A 109 -3.92 13.90 3.67
CA ASP A 109 -2.47 13.69 3.71
C ASP A 109 -1.98 13.71 5.16
N ALA A 110 -2.57 14.58 6.00
CA ALA A 110 -2.30 14.60 7.44
C ALA A 110 -2.72 13.29 8.13
N LYS A 111 -3.91 12.75 7.83
CA LYS A 111 -4.39 11.45 8.33
C LYS A 111 -3.43 10.32 7.94
N THR A 112 -3.09 10.28 6.65
CA THR A 112 -2.16 9.30 6.11
C THR A 112 -0.78 9.40 6.77
N LYS A 113 -0.30 10.62 7.02
CA LYS A 113 0.98 10.85 7.69
C LYS A 113 0.96 10.42 9.16
N LEU A 114 -0.13 10.69 9.87
CA LEU A 114 -0.33 10.26 11.24
C LEU A 114 -0.34 8.73 11.32
N ALA A 115 -1.19 8.08 10.53
CA ALA A 115 -1.27 6.62 10.45
C ALA A 115 0.09 5.98 10.11
N SER A 116 0.85 6.58 9.19
CA SER A 116 2.21 6.15 8.88
C SER A 116 3.14 6.20 10.10
N HIS A 117 3.05 7.22 10.95
CA HIS A 117 3.83 7.25 12.20
C HIS A 117 3.35 6.19 13.20
N LEU A 118 2.04 6.13 13.45
CA LEU A 118 1.45 5.18 14.41
C LEU A 118 1.78 3.73 14.06
N VAL A 119 1.67 3.31 12.80
CA VAL A 119 1.95 1.92 12.40
C VAL A 119 3.43 1.57 12.53
N LYS A 120 4.34 2.54 12.35
CA LYS A 120 5.78 2.32 12.58
C LYS A 120 6.08 2.13 14.07
N HIS A 121 5.53 2.97 14.94
CA HIS A 121 5.67 2.76 16.39
C HIS A 121 5.04 1.44 16.82
N PHE A 122 3.87 1.10 16.27
CA PHE A 122 3.19 -0.16 16.55
C PHE A 122 4.07 -1.39 16.26
N VAL A 123 4.68 -1.49 15.06
CA VAL A 123 5.53 -2.64 14.74
C VAL A 123 6.77 -2.71 15.64
N ILE A 124 7.34 -1.55 16.00
CA ILE A 124 8.52 -1.47 16.87
C ILE A 124 8.18 -1.85 18.31
N THR A 125 7.10 -1.35 18.88
CA THR A 125 6.68 -1.69 20.24
C THR A 125 6.25 -3.15 20.32
N LYS A 126 5.53 -3.64 19.31
CA LYS A 126 5.03 -5.02 19.27
C LYS A 126 6.15 -6.05 19.15
N TYR A 127 7.19 -5.80 18.35
CA TYR A 127 8.21 -6.80 18.04
C TYR A 127 9.65 -6.43 18.43
N GLY A 128 9.92 -5.16 18.69
CA GLY A 128 11.23 -4.67 19.13
C GLY A 128 11.45 -4.73 20.64
N ASN A 129 10.45 -5.17 21.42
CA ASN A 129 10.50 -5.28 22.87
C ASN A 129 10.93 -3.97 23.57
N VAL A 130 10.38 -2.85 23.10
CA VAL A 130 10.59 -1.51 23.69
C VAL A 130 9.24 -0.83 23.95
N PRO A 131 9.10 -0.07 25.05
CA PRO A 131 7.91 0.75 25.28
C PRO A 131 7.66 1.72 24.12
N TRP A 132 6.41 2.13 23.92
CA TRP A 132 6.04 3.09 22.87
C TRP A 132 6.87 4.38 22.93
N SER A 133 7.06 4.92 24.13
CA SER A 133 7.89 6.12 24.36
C SER A 133 9.37 5.97 23.95
N GLN A 134 9.85 4.75 23.74
CA GLN A 134 11.23 4.41 23.37
C GLN A 134 11.36 3.85 21.94
N SER A 135 10.27 3.81 21.17
CA SER A 135 10.23 3.32 19.79
C SER A 135 10.78 4.37 18.80
N ASN A 136 12.04 4.76 18.99
CA ASN A 136 12.67 5.84 18.24
C ASN A 136 12.91 5.46 16.77
N ILE A 137 12.50 6.33 15.85
CA ILE A 137 12.62 6.12 14.41
C ILE A 137 13.60 7.15 13.83
N SER A 138 14.64 6.66 13.17
CA SER A 138 15.60 7.48 12.44
C SER A 138 15.51 7.24 10.94
N ARG A 139 16.30 7.94 10.15
CA ARG A 139 16.37 7.80 8.69
C ARG A 139 17.80 7.48 8.27
N GLY A 140 17.94 6.46 7.42
CA GLY A 140 19.22 6.16 6.79
C GLY A 140 19.63 7.27 5.80
N GLU A 141 20.82 7.16 5.24
CA GLU A 141 21.40 8.15 4.31
C GLU A 141 20.45 8.50 3.15
N LYS A 142 19.70 7.51 2.66
CA LYS A 142 18.77 7.64 1.54
C LYS A 142 17.30 7.84 1.97
N GLY A 143 17.08 8.13 3.26
CA GLY A 143 15.77 8.50 3.79
C GLY A 143 14.85 7.34 4.20
N LYS A 144 15.22 6.06 3.98
CA LYS A 144 14.48 4.89 4.48
C LYS A 144 14.41 4.95 6.02
N PRO A 145 13.21 4.90 6.63
CA PRO A 145 13.08 4.88 8.09
C PRO A 145 13.59 3.55 8.65
N PHE A 146 14.24 3.59 9.81
CA PHE A 146 14.64 2.40 10.55
C PHE A 146 14.47 2.60 12.06
N PHE A 147 14.32 1.50 12.79
CA PHE A 147 14.28 1.54 14.25
C PHE A 147 15.67 1.78 14.84
N GLN A 148 15.80 2.79 15.69
CA GLN A 148 17.02 3.08 16.44
C GLN A 148 16.82 2.66 17.90
N SER A 149 17.48 1.58 18.35
CA SER A 149 17.37 1.18 19.76
C SER A 149 17.88 2.26 20.70
N PRO A 150 17.24 2.39 21.88
CA PRO A 150 17.73 3.21 22.97
C PRO A 150 19.14 2.82 23.46
N ASN A 151 19.52 1.55 23.33
CA ASN A 151 20.81 1.00 23.75
C ASN A 151 21.57 0.44 22.54
N PRO A 152 22.05 1.30 21.61
CA PRO A 152 22.77 0.81 20.43
C PRO A 152 24.12 0.23 20.85
N ASN A 153 24.48 -0.94 20.31
CA ASN A 153 25.82 -1.48 20.48
C ASN A 153 26.86 -0.49 19.91
N PRO A 154 27.79 0.07 20.71
CA PRO A 154 28.73 1.09 20.27
C PRO A 154 29.82 0.58 19.31
N ASN A 155 29.97 -0.74 19.15
CA ASN A 155 30.86 -1.36 18.17
C ASN A 155 30.06 -2.27 17.22
N PRO A 156 29.34 -1.71 16.22
CA PRO A 156 28.79 -2.52 15.15
C PRO A 156 29.96 -3.04 14.32
N ASN A 157 30.30 -4.32 14.42
CA ASN A 157 31.37 -4.89 13.60
C ASN A 157 30.90 -4.90 12.13
N PRO A 158 31.43 -4.04 11.24
CA PRO A 158 30.88 -3.89 9.88
C PRO A 158 31.36 -4.98 8.92
N SER A 159 32.30 -5.82 9.37
CA SER A 159 33.09 -6.73 8.54
C SER A 159 32.83 -8.22 8.80
N SER A 160 31.84 -8.55 9.63
CA SER A 160 31.38 -9.94 9.71
C SER A 160 29.86 -10.00 9.63
N ASP A 161 29.36 -10.69 8.61
CA ASP A 161 27.96 -11.10 8.43
C ASP A 161 27.43 -11.99 9.58
N THR A 162 28.18 -12.09 10.69
CA THR A 162 28.02 -13.01 11.82
C THR A 162 28.06 -12.33 13.21
N ALA A 163 28.39 -11.03 13.35
CA ALA A 163 28.56 -10.39 14.68
C ALA A 163 27.53 -9.31 15.06
N ALA A 164 26.48 -9.10 14.26
CA ALA A 164 25.41 -8.13 14.56
C ALA A 164 24.30 -8.69 15.49
N TYR A 165 24.36 -9.97 15.91
CA TYR A 165 23.16 -10.76 16.26
C TYR A 165 22.83 -10.91 17.74
N SER A 166 23.51 -10.19 18.62
CA SER A 166 23.15 -10.09 20.05
C SER A 166 22.29 -8.86 20.39
N ASP A 167 22.09 -7.93 19.44
CA ASP A 167 21.30 -6.71 19.65
C ASP A 167 19.87 -6.88 19.10
N PRO A 168 18.81 -6.66 19.91
CA PRO A 168 17.41 -6.65 19.45
C PRO A 168 17.15 -5.79 18.20
N ILE A 169 17.96 -4.76 17.95
CA ILE A 169 17.90 -3.94 16.71
C ILE A 169 18.04 -4.79 15.45
N SER A 170 18.88 -5.82 15.48
CA SER A 170 19.27 -6.56 14.28
C SER A 170 18.17 -7.48 13.73
N ARG A 171 17.00 -7.51 14.37
CA ARG A 171 15.92 -8.47 14.12
C ARG A 171 14.62 -7.83 13.61
N LEU A 172 14.61 -6.52 13.39
CA LEU A 172 13.45 -5.81 12.85
C LEU A 172 13.87 -4.85 11.73
N ASP A 173 13.50 -5.15 10.50
CA ASP A 173 13.48 -4.16 9.39
C ASP A 173 12.04 -3.95 8.94
N PHE A 174 11.70 -2.74 8.52
CA PHE A 174 10.37 -2.42 8.03
C PHE A 174 10.40 -1.37 6.92
N ASN A 175 9.31 -1.31 6.16
CA ASN A 175 9.07 -0.28 5.17
C ASN A 175 7.60 0.13 5.19
N VAL A 176 7.32 1.37 4.81
CA VAL A 176 5.98 1.95 4.81
C VAL A 176 5.73 2.66 3.49
N SER A 177 4.52 2.51 2.95
CA SER A 177 4.02 3.33 1.85
C SER A 177 2.63 3.85 2.17
N HIS A 178 2.19 4.82 1.38
CA HIS A 178 0.84 5.33 1.52
C HIS A 178 0.34 6.02 0.26
N GLN A 179 -0.94 5.83 -0.06
CA GLN A 179 -1.58 6.53 -1.16
C GLN A 179 -3.10 6.57 -0.96
N ALA A 180 -3.72 7.72 -1.30
CA ALA A 180 -5.17 7.90 -1.32
C ALA A 180 -5.93 7.32 -0.12
N GLY A 181 -5.41 7.55 1.10
CA GLY A 181 -6.05 7.14 2.34
C GLY A 181 -5.68 5.75 2.85
N ILE A 182 -4.82 4.99 2.16
CA ILE A 182 -4.30 3.71 2.65
C ILE A 182 -2.83 3.88 3.06
N VAL A 183 -2.45 3.30 4.19
CA VAL A 183 -1.06 3.17 4.63
C VAL A 183 -0.70 1.69 4.66
N SER A 184 0.34 1.28 3.95
CA SER A 184 0.88 -0.08 4.00
C SER A 184 2.16 -0.14 4.83
N LEU A 185 2.35 -1.24 5.56
CA LEU A 185 3.59 -1.57 6.24
C LEU A 185 3.98 -3.03 5.96
N ILE A 186 5.25 -3.27 5.65
CA ILE A 186 5.85 -4.60 5.64
C ILE A 186 6.99 -4.62 6.66
N ALA A 187 7.14 -5.71 7.41
CA ALA A 187 8.26 -5.89 8.31
C ALA A 187 8.80 -7.31 8.30
N ALA A 188 10.12 -7.43 8.42
CA ALA A 188 10.81 -8.67 8.69
C ALA A 188 11.19 -8.72 10.16
N ILE A 189 10.74 -9.76 10.85
CA ILE A 189 10.82 -9.91 12.31
C ILE A 189 11.61 -11.18 12.63
N ASN A 190 12.50 -11.11 13.62
CA ASN A 190 13.20 -12.24 14.23
C ASN A 190 14.08 -13.09 13.29
N PHE A 191 14.41 -12.60 12.08
CA PHE A 191 15.33 -13.31 11.20
C PHE A 191 16.76 -13.33 11.76
N PRO A 192 17.50 -14.44 11.56
CA PRO A 192 18.88 -14.57 11.99
C PRO A 192 19.86 -13.74 11.14
N THR A 193 19.38 -13.16 10.04
CA THR A 193 20.13 -12.30 9.13
C THR A 193 19.25 -11.11 8.76
N LYS A 194 19.86 -9.97 8.42
CA LYS A 194 19.09 -8.83 7.92
C LYS A 194 18.31 -9.21 6.65
N ILE A 195 17.02 -8.90 6.67
CA ILE A 195 16.11 -9.07 5.54
C ILE A 195 15.67 -7.69 5.09
N ASP A 196 16.01 -7.29 3.87
CA ASP A 196 15.52 -6.03 3.32
C ASP A 196 14.07 -6.20 2.87
N VAL A 197 13.20 -5.31 3.32
CA VAL A 197 11.78 -5.28 2.93
C VAL A 197 11.36 -3.94 2.33
N GLY A 198 10.38 -3.98 1.44
CA GLY A 198 9.78 -2.82 0.76
C GLY A 198 8.30 -3.04 0.46
N THR A 199 7.49 -1.99 0.58
CA THR A 199 6.07 -2.04 0.21
C THR A 199 5.70 -0.82 -0.60
N ASP A 200 4.70 -0.98 -1.47
CA ASP A 200 4.01 0.14 -2.08
C ASP A 200 2.51 -0.09 -2.14
N VAL A 201 1.73 0.99 -2.21
CA VAL A 201 0.29 0.94 -2.42
C VAL A 201 -0.08 2.00 -3.44
N VAL A 202 -0.87 1.63 -4.44
CA VAL A 202 -1.34 2.53 -5.50
C VAL A 202 -2.85 2.58 -5.56
N CYS A 203 -3.40 3.77 -5.86
CA CYS A 203 -4.81 3.98 -6.13
C CYS A 203 -5.00 4.40 -7.58
N VAL A 204 -5.57 3.50 -8.39
CA VAL A 204 -5.77 3.71 -9.83
C VAL A 204 -6.77 4.82 -10.11
N LYS A 205 -7.72 5.04 -9.18
CA LYS A 205 -8.75 6.06 -9.33
C LYS A 205 -8.30 7.47 -8.89
N GLU A 206 -7.21 7.61 -8.14
CA GLU A 206 -6.80 8.90 -7.58
C GLU A 206 -6.49 9.95 -8.66
N ARG A 207 -5.87 9.53 -9.77
CA ARG A 207 -5.50 10.41 -10.89
C ARG A 207 -6.34 10.19 -12.15
N GLN A 208 -7.34 9.31 -12.07
CA GLN A 208 -8.13 8.85 -13.23
C GLN A 208 -8.62 9.98 -14.11
N LYS A 209 -9.19 11.05 -13.53
CA LYS A 209 -9.68 12.20 -14.32
C LYS A 209 -8.58 12.84 -15.17
N MET A 210 -7.38 13.00 -14.61
CA MET A 210 -6.24 13.62 -15.32
C MET A 210 -5.66 12.65 -16.34
N ASP A 211 -5.51 11.37 -15.98
CA ASP A 211 -5.00 10.34 -16.87
C ASP A 211 -5.93 10.18 -18.08
N HIS A 212 -7.23 10.09 -17.84
CA HIS A 212 -8.26 10.03 -18.86
C HIS A 212 -8.22 11.25 -19.78
N ALA A 213 -8.17 12.47 -19.21
CA ALA A 213 -8.09 13.68 -20.02
C ALA A 213 -6.85 13.72 -20.92
N TYR A 214 -5.70 13.22 -20.44
CA TYR A 214 -4.49 13.12 -21.24
C TYR A 214 -4.61 12.03 -22.32
N ILE A 215 -5.08 10.84 -21.95
CA ILE A 215 -5.24 9.70 -22.86
C ILE A 215 -6.25 10.02 -23.97
N ASP A 216 -7.34 10.70 -23.65
CA ASP A 216 -8.36 11.10 -24.63
C ASP A 216 -7.76 12.06 -25.67
N ARG A 217 -6.74 12.86 -25.29
CA ARG A 217 -6.06 13.83 -26.16
C ARG A 217 -4.89 13.21 -26.94
N GLU A 218 -3.98 12.51 -26.26
CA GLU A 218 -2.68 12.09 -26.81
C GLU A 218 -2.57 10.57 -27.05
N GLY A 219 -3.52 9.78 -26.53
CA GLY A 219 -3.51 8.33 -26.58
C GLY A 219 -2.70 7.68 -25.46
N PHE A 220 -3.05 6.42 -25.15
CA PHE A 220 -2.43 5.65 -24.07
C PHE A 220 -0.91 5.47 -24.21
N PHE A 221 -0.37 5.32 -25.42
CA PHE A 221 1.08 5.10 -25.59
C PHE A 221 1.90 6.33 -25.24
N ALA A 222 1.40 7.52 -25.61
CA ALA A 222 2.00 8.78 -25.21
C ALA A 222 1.92 8.97 -23.69
N TRP A 223 0.81 8.56 -23.06
CA TRP A 223 0.66 8.61 -21.61
C TRP A 223 1.69 7.72 -20.89
N VAL A 224 1.88 6.47 -21.33
CA VAL A 224 2.96 5.60 -20.80
C VAL A 224 4.34 6.23 -21.04
N GLY A 225 4.54 6.88 -22.19
CA GLY A 225 5.79 7.55 -22.54
C GLY A 225 6.22 8.66 -21.57
N MET A 226 5.28 9.32 -20.88
CA MET A 226 5.59 10.33 -19.86
C MET A 226 6.38 9.75 -18.66
N HIS A 227 6.35 8.42 -18.50
CA HIS A 227 6.96 7.71 -17.39
C HIS A 227 8.18 6.87 -17.84
N ALA A 228 8.67 7.06 -19.06
CA ALA A 228 9.70 6.20 -19.66
C ALA A 228 11.06 6.20 -18.94
N ASP A 229 11.35 7.22 -18.13
CA ASP A 229 12.62 7.33 -17.40
C ASP A 229 12.73 6.41 -16.20
N VAL A 230 11.61 5.85 -15.72
CA VAL A 230 11.58 4.97 -14.55
C VAL A 230 11.44 3.49 -14.89
N PHE A 231 11.23 3.12 -16.14
CA PHE A 231 11.01 1.72 -16.56
C PHE A 231 12.03 1.27 -17.61
N ALA A 232 12.27 -0.04 -17.67
CA ALA A 232 13.02 -0.65 -18.77
C ALA A 232 12.18 -0.64 -20.06
N GLU A 233 12.85 -0.61 -21.22
CA GLU A 233 12.17 -0.54 -22.53
C GLU A 233 11.23 -1.72 -22.77
N VAL A 234 11.60 -2.90 -22.27
CA VAL A 234 10.78 -4.12 -22.36
C VAL A 234 9.49 -4.01 -21.55
N GLU A 235 9.53 -3.37 -20.37
CA GLU A 235 8.34 -3.13 -19.54
C GLU A 235 7.43 -2.10 -20.19
N LEU A 236 7.99 -1.01 -20.73
CA LEU A 236 7.24 -0.01 -21.47
C LEU A 236 6.51 -0.64 -22.68
N SER A 237 7.18 -1.56 -23.37
CA SER A 237 6.60 -2.33 -24.46
C SER A 237 5.47 -3.23 -23.97
N GLU A 238 5.66 -3.96 -22.86
CA GLU A 238 4.62 -4.81 -22.26
C GLU A 238 3.40 -3.99 -21.80
N MET A 239 3.60 -2.85 -21.15
CA MET A 239 2.52 -1.94 -20.73
C MET A 239 1.68 -1.47 -21.92
N LYS A 240 2.34 -1.07 -23.02
CA LYS A 240 1.67 -0.57 -24.23
C LYS A 240 0.93 -1.68 -24.98
N LEU A 241 1.59 -2.79 -25.22
CA LEU A 241 1.21 -3.76 -26.25
C LEU A 241 0.64 -5.07 -25.71
N LYS A 242 0.87 -5.46 -24.45
CA LYS A 242 0.26 -6.69 -23.93
C LYS A 242 -1.26 -6.53 -23.93
N PRO A 243 -2.03 -7.47 -24.52
CA PRO A 243 -3.48 -7.38 -24.51
C PRO A 243 -3.99 -7.52 -23.07
N VAL A 244 -5.08 -6.84 -22.73
CA VAL A 244 -5.75 -6.98 -21.43
C VAL A 244 -6.92 -7.95 -21.53
N PRO A 245 -7.29 -8.65 -20.45
CA PRO A 245 -8.53 -9.41 -20.42
C PRO A 245 -9.73 -8.50 -20.72
N VAL A 246 -10.64 -8.96 -21.57
CA VAL A 246 -11.90 -8.27 -21.89
C VAL A 246 -13.05 -9.23 -21.71
N ASP A 247 -14.17 -8.73 -21.21
CA ASP A 247 -15.40 -9.52 -21.11
C ASP A 247 -16.01 -9.69 -22.50
N LEU A 248 -15.90 -10.90 -23.04
CA LEU A 248 -16.45 -11.26 -24.34
C LEU A 248 -17.96 -11.52 -24.30
N ARG A 249 -18.59 -11.51 -23.11
CA ARG A 249 -20.01 -11.81 -22.88
C ARG A 249 -20.49 -13.15 -23.46
N VAL A 250 -19.56 -14.03 -23.79
CA VAL A 250 -19.78 -15.38 -24.31
C VAL A 250 -18.94 -16.33 -23.49
N ARG A 251 -19.60 -17.24 -22.76
CA ARG A 251 -18.94 -18.16 -21.84
C ARG A 251 -18.03 -19.12 -22.61
N GLY A 252 -16.76 -19.19 -22.22
CA GLY A 252 -15.76 -20.06 -22.84
C GLY A 252 -15.18 -19.54 -24.14
N ALA A 253 -15.48 -18.29 -24.52
CA ALA A 253 -14.83 -17.65 -25.65
C ALA A 253 -13.43 -17.17 -25.30
N THR A 254 -12.52 -17.23 -26.27
CA THR A 254 -11.16 -16.70 -26.14
C THR A 254 -10.85 -15.75 -27.28
N LEU A 255 -10.11 -14.69 -26.97
CA LEU A 255 -9.49 -13.84 -27.99
C LEU A 255 -8.40 -14.65 -28.69
N ALA A 256 -8.28 -14.51 -30.01
CA ALA A 256 -7.10 -14.98 -30.73
C ALA A 256 -6.88 -14.21 -32.03
N GLY A 257 -5.69 -14.38 -32.61
CA GLY A 257 -5.25 -13.70 -33.83
C GLY A 257 -5.39 -12.18 -33.74
N TYR A 258 -6.00 -11.59 -34.76
CA TYR A 258 -6.21 -10.13 -34.83
C TYR A 258 -7.06 -9.55 -33.69
N GLY A 259 -7.83 -10.37 -32.96
CA GLY A 259 -8.57 -9.91 -31.78
C GLY A 259 -7.64 -9.44 -30.66
N MET A 260 -6.56 -10.16 -30.40
CA MET A 260 -5.53 -9.74 -29.43
C MET A 260 -4.85 -8.45 -29.88
N ASP A 261 -4.51 -8.39 -31.16
CA ASP A 261 -3.83 -7.27 -31.80
C ASP A 261 -4.67 -5.96 -31.77
N ALA A 262 -5.99 -6.08 -31.94
CA ALA A 262 -6.92 -4.97 -31.79
C ALA A 262 -6.94 -4.41 -30.36
N ILE A 263 -6.96 -5.28 -29.33
CA ILE A 263 -6.85 -4.88 -27.93
C ILE A 263 -5.47 -4.27 -27.63
N SER A 264 -4.42 -4.88 -28.14
CA SER A 264 -3.03 -4.40 -28.01
C SER A 264 -2.83 -3.01 -28.59
N ARG A 265 -3.42 -2.68 -29.75
CA ARG A 265 -3.28 -1.37 -30.39
C ARG A 265 -4.33 -0.33 -29.97
N CYS A 266 -5.34 -0.72 -29.19
CA CYS A 266 -6.32 0.20 -28.63
C CYS A 266 -5.64 1.20 -27.69
N GLN A 267 -5.80 2.50 -27.99
CA GLN A 267 -5.13 3.60 -27.30
C GLN A 267 -6.07 4.70 -26.81
N TRP A 268 -7.24 4.87 -27.44
CA TRP A 268 -8.19 5.93 -27.12
C TRP A 268 -9.48 5.38 -26.52
N ARG A 269 -10.06 6.16 -25.61
CA ARG A 269 -11.36 5.87 -24.97
C ARG A 269 -12.53 6.37 -25.82
N GLY A 270 -13.76 5.98 -25.46
CA GLY A 270 -14.99 6.42 -26.13
C GLY A 270 -15.26 5.77 -27.50
N GLN A 271 -14.56 4.67 -27.81
CA GLN A 271 -14.67 3.95 -29.08
C GLN A 271 -15.18 2.54 -28.87
N VAL A 272 -15.69 1.92 -29.93
CA VAL A 272 -16.02 0.49 -29.96
C VAL A 272 -14.95 -0.22 -30.77
N VAL A 273 -14.31 -1.19 -30.16
CA VAL A 273 -13.31 -2.05 -30.79
C VAL A 273 -13.98 -3.36 -31.18
N SER A 274 -13.98 -3.66 -32.47
CA SER A 274 -14.38 -4.95 -33.01
C SER A 274 -13.25 -5.96 -32.84
N VAL A 275 -13.52 -7.04 -32.10
CA VAL A 275 -12.53 -8.11 -31.87
C VAL A 275 -13.07 -9.45 -32.33
N LYS A 276 -12.22 -10.24 -33.01
CA LYS A 276 -12.54 -11.64 -33.31
C LYS A 276 -12.29 -12.50 -32.07
N ALA A 277 -13.24 -13.36 -31.77
CA ALA A 277 -13.18 -14.36 -30.72
C ALA A 277 -13.58 -15.73 -31.25
N PHE A 278 -13.12 -16.79 -30.58
CA PHE A 278 -13.48 -18.17 -30.89
C PHE A 278 -14.44 -18.70 -29.84
N GLY A 279 -15.53 -19.34 -30.30
CA GLY A 279 -16.45 -20.06 -29.43
C GLY A 279 -15.86 -21.41 -29.01
N ARG A 280 -16.49 -22.06 -28.04
CA ARG A 280 -16.10 -23.42 -27.61
C ARG A 280 -16.17 -24.45 -28.74
N ASP A 281 -17.01 -24.19 -29.74
CA ASP A 281 -17.24 -25.05 -30.91
C ASP A 281 -16.29 -24.74 -32.08
N GLY A 282 -15.31 -23.84 -31.88
CA GLY A 282 -14.29 -23.47 -32.88
C GLY A 282 -14.74 -22.45 -33.93
N GLY A 283 -16.01 -22.04 -33.94
CA GLY A 283 -16.52 -20.98 -34.83
C GLY A 283 -15.99 -19.59 -34.43
N ASP A 284 -15.61 -18.79 -35.43
CA ASP A 284 -15.22 -17.39 -35.22
C ASP A 284 -16.44 -16.48 -35.18
N PHE A 285 -16.41 -15.50 -34.29
CA PHE A 285 -17.42 -14.46 -34.21
C PHE A 285 -16.80 -13.13 -33.81
N GLU A 286 -17.53 -12.05 -34.08
CA GLU A 286 -17.11 -10.69 -33.76
C GLU A 286 -17.78 -10.20 -32.48
N VAL A 287 -16.99 -9.64 -31.58
CA VAL A 287 -17.44 -9.03 -30.32
C VAL A 287 -17.13 -7.55 -30.35
N LYS A 288 -18.10 -6.74 -29.93
CA LYS A 288 -17.93 -5.30 -29.74
C LYS A 288 -17.51 -5.03 -28.31
N VAL A 289 -16.29 -4.55 -28.12
CA VAL A 289 -15.71 -4.19 -26.83
C VAL A 289 -15.64 -2.67 -26.70
N GLN A 290 -16.05 -2.14 -25.54
CA GLN A 290 -15.90 -0.71 -25.26
C GLN A 290 -14.42 -0.41 -24.96
N SER A 291 -13.83 0.55 -25.68
CA SER A 291 -12.42 0.88 -25.55
C SER A 291 -12.07 1.41 -24.16
N ASP A 292 -13.01 2.05 -23.46
CA ASP A 292 -12.84 2.47 -22.06
C ASP A 292 -12.40 1.30 -21.17
N LYS A 293 -13.01 0.12 -21.32
CA LYS A 293 -12.62 -1.06 -20.50
C LYS A 293 -11.23 -1.57 -20.85
N VAL A 294 -10.83 -1.45 -22.12
CA VAL A 294 -9.50 -1.82 -22.58
C VAL A 294 -8.46 -0.88 -22.01
N VAL A 295 -8.69 0.44 -22.14
CA VAL A 295 -7.77 1.46 -21.65
C VAL A 295 -7.70 1.45 -20.12
N ASP A 296 -8.84 1.33 -19.42
CA ASP A 296 -8.87 1.20 -17.95
C ASP A 296 -8.04 -0.01 -17.48
N GLY A 297 -8.17 -1.16 -18.16
CA GLY A 297 -7.37 -2.35 -17.87
C GLY A 297 -5.87 -2.12 -18.09
N LYS A 298 -5.50 -1.37 -19.13
CA LYS A 298 -4.10 -1.03 -19.43
C LYS A 298 -3.53 -0.03 -18.43
N VAL A 299 -4.30 0.98 -18.02
CA VAL A 299 -3.92 1.93 -16.95
C VAL A 299 -3.77 1.18 -15.62
N ARG A 300 -4.67 0.24 -15.30
CA ARG A 300 -4.53 -0.62 -14.12
C ARG A 300 -3.24 -1.45 -14.19
N ARG A 301 -2.90 -2.03 -15.35
CA ARG A 301 -1.61 -2.72 -15.52
C ARG A 301 -0.42 -1.78 -15.35
N PHE A 302 -0.46 -0.56 -15.88
CA PHE A 302 0.62 0.41 -15.65
C PHE A 302 0.84 0.64 -14.15
N TYR A 303 -0.23 0.86 -13.38
CA TYR A 303 -0.11 1.03 -11.94
C TYR A 303 0.36 -0.24 -11.21
N ALA A 304 0.09 -1.44 -11.74
CA ALA A 304 0.66 -2.69 -11.23
C ALA A 304 2.19 -2.70 -11.36
N PHE A 305 2.74 -2.31 -12.52
CA PHE A 305 4.18 -2.14 -12.70
C PHE A 305 4.76 -1.07 -11.78
N TRP A 306 4.08 0.08 -11.66
CA TRP A 306 4.51 1.17 -10.77
C TRP A 306 4.63 0.68 -9.32
N CYS A 307 3.60 0.01 -8.82
CA CYS A 307 3.54 -0.50 -7.46
C CYS A 307 4.66 -1.51 -7.16
N LEU A 308 4.86 -2.49 -8.05
CA LEU A 308 5.95 -3.46 -7.93
C LEU A 308 7.31 -2.77 -7.93
N ARG A 309 7.54 -1.84 -8.87
CA ARG A 309 8.80 -1.12 -9.00
C ARG A 309 9.12 -0.29 -7.75
N GLU A 310 8.15 0.46 -7.25
CA GLU A 310 8.29 1.22 -6.01
C GLU A 310 8.59 0.32 -4.81
N ALA A 311 7.88 -0.81 -4.66
CA ALA A 311 8.16 -1.76 -3.60
C ALA A 311 9.61 -2.30 -3.68
N PHE A 312 10.09 -2.63 -4.88
CA PHE A 312 11.47 -3.06 -5.10
C PHE A 312 12.48 -1.96 -4.76
N VAL A 313 12.27 -0.73 -5.23
CA VAL A 313 13.16 0.40 -4.98
C VAL A 313 13.18 0.79 -3.50
N LYS A 314 12.03 0.69 -2.82
CA LYS A 314 11.93 0.92 -1.37
C LYS A 314 12.60 -0.18 -0.56
N MET A 315 12.57 -1.42 -1.04
CA MET A 315 13.30 -2.54 -0.45
C MET A 315 14.82 -2.29 -0.49
N THR A 316 15.37 -1.87 -1.63
CA THR A 316 16.82 -1.56 -1.74
C THR A 316 17.21 -0.27 -1.00
N GLY A 317 16.25 0.62 -0.74
CA GLY A 317 16.49 1.91 -0.11
C GLY A 317 17.15 2.94 -1.03
N GLU A 318 17.28 2.68 -2.33
CA GLU A 318 17.99 3.56 -3.26
C GLU A 318 17.15 4.73 -3.82
N ALA A 319 15.82 4.66 -3.65
CA ALA A 319 14.86 5.62 -4.20
C ALA A 319 14.98 5.80 -5.74
N PHE A 320 14.26 6.76 -6.30
CA PHE A 320 14.23 7.02 -7.75
C PHE A 320 15.51 7.64 -8.33
N ALA A 321 16.49 7.98 -7.51
CA ALA A 321 17.79 8.46 -7.97
C ALA A 321 18.73 7.33 -8.40
N ALA A 322 18.28 6.07 -8.29
CA ALA A 322 19.05 4.90 -8.70
C ALA A 322 19.41 4.96 -10.20
N PRO A 323 20.70 5.04 -10.57
CA PRO A 323 21.10 5.11 -11.97
C PRO A 323 20.76 3.84 -12.77
N TRP A 324 20.52 2.74 -12.05
CA TRP A 324 20.17 1.43 -12.59
C TRP A 324 18.68 1.21 -12.79
N LEU A 325 17.83 2.21 -12.54
CA LEU A 325 16.37 2.03 -12.56
C LEU A 325 15.88 1.46 -13.90
N LYS A 326 16.41 1.94 -15.03
CA LYS A 326 16.08 1.40 -16.37
C LYS A 326 16.72 0.06 -16.70
N GLU A 327 17.65 -0.39 -15.85
CA GLU A 327 18.30 -1.70 -15.95
C GLU A 327 17.58 -2.77 -15.12
N LEU A 328 16.60 -2.38 -14.28
CA LEU A 328 15.69 -3.30 -13.59
C LEU A 328 14.53 -3.65 -14.53
N GLU A 329 14.26 -4.94 -14.67
CA GLU A 329 13.15 -5.49 -15.44
C GLU A 329 12.26 -6.31 -14.51
N ILE A 330 10.96 -6.02 -14.48
CA ILE A 330 9.94 -6.83 -13.81
C ILE A 330 8.94 -7.27 -14.88
N LEU A 331 9.05 -8.49 -15.39
CA LEU A 331 8.23 -9.01 -16.48
C LEU A 331 7.14 -9.97 -16.01
N GLY A 332 6.13 -10.18 -16.86
CA GLY A 332 5.00 -11.06 -16.55
C GLY A 332 3.94 -10.37 -15.69
N VAL A 333 3.95 -9.04 -15.65
CA VAL A 333 3.02 -8.26 -14.81
C VAL A 333 1.65 -8.21 -15.47
N ASP A 334 0.65 -8.68 -14.74
CA ASP A 334 -0.75 -8.40 -14.99
C ASP A 334 -1.36 -7.79 -13.74
N ALA A 335 -2.36 -6.92 -13.92
CA ALA A 335 -3.07 -6.37 -12.77
C ALA A 335 -3.86 -7.51 -12.07
N PRO A 336 -3.77 -7.64 -10.74
CA PRO A 336 -4.63 -8.57 -10.01
C PRO A 336 -6.10 -8.19 -10.18
N THR A 337 -6.91 -9.21 -10.38
CA THR A 337 -8.37 -9.12 -10.46
C THR A 337 -8.91 -8.65 -9.11
N PRO A 338 -9.67 -7.55 -9.06
CA PRO A 338 -10.24 -7.07 -7.82
C PRO A 338 -11.33 -8.01 -7.32
N TYR A 339 -11.60 -7.97 -6.01
CA TYR A 339 -12.75 -8.66 -5.44
C TYR A 339 -14.04 -7.96 -5.90
N PHE A 340 -14.88 -8.64 -6.68
CA PHE A 340 -16.19 -8.13 -7.10
C PHE A 340 -17.28 -8.64 -6.15
N GLY A 341 -17.42 -7.98 -5.00
CA GLY A 341 -18.59 -8.14 -4.13
C GLY A 341 -19.70 -7.16 -4.51
N ALA A 342 -20.93 -7.40 -4.03
CA ALA A 342 -22.05 -6.45 -4.10
C ALA A 342 -21.86 -5.21 -3.19
N GLY A 343 -20.60 -4.85 -2.88
CA GLY A 343 -20.23 -3.84 -1.89
C GLY A 343 -19.99 -2.45 -2.48
N GLU A 344 -20.08 -1.46 -1.61
CA GLU A 344 -19.86 -0.03 -1.88
C GLU A 344 -18.42 0.26 -2.35
N GLU A 345 -18.21 1.43 -2.97
CA GLU A 345 -16.95 1.91 -3.55
C GLU A 345 -15.73 1.96 -2.59
N SER A 346 -15.95 1.71 -1.29
CA SER A 346 -14.95 1.72 -0.22
C SER A 346 -14.44 0.35 0.22
N ASP A 347 -14.93 -0.75 -0.36
CA ASP A 347 -14.53 -2.10 0.01
C ASP A 347 -13.03 -2.34 -0.25
N LEU A 348 -12.29 -2.80 0.77
CA LEU A 348 -10.86 -3.13 0.69
C LEU A 348 -10.59 -4.63 0.76
N ARG A 349 -11.63 -5.48 0.58
CA ARG A 349 -11.44 -6.92 0.55
C ARG A 349 -10.38 -7.34 -0.46
N GLU A 350 -9.56 -8.29 -0.03
CA GLU A 350 -8.50 -8.88 -0.83
C GLU A 350 -9.08 -9.57 -2.07
N GLY A 351 -8.56 -9.20 -3.24
CA GLY A 351 -8.85 -9.85 -4.52
C GLY A 351 -7.81 -10.91 -4.86
N GLU A 352 -7.43 -10.98 -6.13
CA GLU A 352 -6.35 -11.85 -6.58
C GLU A 352 -5.00 -11.40 -6.00
N VAL A 353 -4.15 -12.37 -5.67
CA VAL A 353 -2.74 -12.20 -5.33
C VAL A 353 -1.90 -12.78 -6.46
N LYS A 354 -0.96 -12.00 -6.98
CA LYS A 354 0.02 -12.45 -7.98
C LYS A 354 1.41 -12.47 -7.37
N THR A 355 2.12 -13.58 -7.53
CA THR A 355 3.45 -13.82 -6.95
C THR A 355 4.49 -14.25 -7.98
N GLU A 356 4.08 -14.48 -9.23
CA GLU A 356 4.95 -14.99 -10.29
C GLU A 356 5.41 -13.84 -11.19
N PHE A 357 6.61 -13.31 -10.89
CA PHE A 357 7.25 -12.25 -11.67
C PHE A 357 8.65 -12.67 -12.11
N ASN A 358 9.03 -12.29 -13.33
CA ASN A 358 10.38 -12.49 -13.82
C ASN A 358 11.18 -11.21 -13.57
N ILE A 359 12.01 -11.23 -12.53
CA ILE A 359 12.78 -10.07 -12.09
C ILE A 359 14.24 -10.23 -12.53
N ALA A 360 14.77 -9.22 -13.23
CA ALA A 360 16.17 -9.17 -13.62
C ALA A 360 16.75 -7.77 -13.40
N LEU A 361 18.03 -7.70 -13.06
CA LEU A 361 18.77 -6.44 -12.94
C LEU A 361 20.05 -6.56 -13.77
N ARG A 362 20.24 -5.64 -14.73
CA ARG A 362 21.38 -5.67 -15.67
C ARG A 362 21.48 -7.00 -16.43
N GLY A 363 20.34 -7.52 -16.86
CA GLY A 363 20.22 -8.82 -17.54
C GLY A 363 20.47 -10.05 -16.66
N LYS A 364 20.70 -9.89 -15.35
CA LYS A 364 20.87 -11.01 -14.42
C LYS A 364 19.56 -11.25 -13.67
N LYS A 365 19.02 -12.46 -13.80
CA LYS A 365 17.84 -12.86 -13.04
C LYS A 365 18.11 -12.78 -11.54
N LEU A 366 17.21 -12.12 -10.82
CA LEU A 366 17.26 -12.02 -9.36
C LEU A 366 16.50 -13.19 -8.75
N MET A 367 17.24 -14.14 -8.18
CA MET A 367 16.68 -15.32 -7.50
C MET A 367 16.51 -15.10 -6.00
N ASP A 368 17.08 -14.02 -5.49
CA ASP A 368 17.09 -13.60 -4.09
C ASP A 368 16.01 -12.56 -3.78
N VAL A 369 15.03 -12.37 -4.67
CA VAL A 369 13.94 -11.41 -4.48
C VAL A 369 12.61 -12.11 -4.64
N LYS A 370 11.74 -11.96 -3.62
CA LYS A 370 10.34 -12.36 -3.67
C LYS A 370 9.47 -11.11 -3.69
N MET A 371 8.46 -11.13 -4.54
CA MET A 371 7.49 -10.04 -4.65
C MET A 371 6.09 -10.58 -4.79
N GLU A 372 5.13 -9.82 -4.30
CA GLU A 372 3.71 -10.06 -4.50
C GLU A 372 3.00 -8.76 -4.87
N LEU A 373 1.88 -8.89 -5.57
CA LEU A 373 0.96 -7.81 -5.88
C LEU A 373 -0.47 -8.28 -5.63
N THR A 374 -1.17 -7.57 -4.76
CA THR A 374 -2.49 -7.93 -4.28
C THR A 374 -3.49 -6.85 -4.63
N ALA A 375 -4.67 -7.21 -5.13
CA ALA A 375 -5.76 -6.27 -5.27
C ALA A 375 -6.43 -6.01 -3.91
N LEU A 376 -6.64 -4.74 -3.56
CA LEU A 376 -7.43 -4.33 -2.41
C LEU A 376 -8.65 -3.55 -2.92
N GLY A 377 -9.82 -4.20 -2.93
CA GLY A 377 -10.99 -3.67 -3.60
C GLY A 377 -10.77 -3.44 -5.10
N ASP A 378 -11.61 -2.58 -5.70
CA ASP A 378 -11.49 -2.22 -7.12
C ASP A 378 -10.50 -1.09 -7.40
N GLN A 379 -10.16 -0.27 -6.39
CA GLN A 379 -9.37 0.95 -6.58
C GLN A 379 -7.88 0.78 -6.31
N TYR A 380 -7.50 -0.16 -5.44
CA TYR A 380 -6.13 -0.23 -4.93
C TYR A 380 -5.42 -1.52 -5.35
N MET A 381 -4.11 -1.42 -5.42
CA MET A 381 -3.20 -2.56 -5.43
C MET A 381 -2.08 -2.29 -4.42
N ILE A 382 -1.65 -3.34 -3.73
CA ILE A 382 -0.61 -3.28 -2.71
C ILE A 382 0.48 -4.30 -3.07
N ALA A 383 1.73 -3.89 -2.99
CA ALA A 383 2.89 -4.72 -3.28
C ALA A 383 3.77 -4.90 -2.05
N GLY A 384 4.31 -6.10 -1.92
CA GLY A 384 5.35 -6.45 -0.97
C GLY A 384 6.58 -6.95 -1.71
N ALA A 385 7.76 -6.57 -1.26
CA ALA A 385 9.05 -6.99 -1.79
C ALA A 385 10.00 -7.36 -0.64
N VAL A 386 10.65 -8.51 -0.77
CA VAL A 386 11.59 -9.04 0.23
C VAL A 386 12.84 -9.58 -0.47
N ARG A 387 14.02 -9.20 0.04
CA ARG A 387 15.29 -9.82 -0.36
C ARG A 387 15.57 -11.02 0.52
N VAL A 388 15.62 -12.20 -0.10
CA VAL A 388 15.84 -13.49 0.56
C VAL A 388 17.32 -13.85 0.53
N PRO A 389 17.99 -13.95 1.69
CA PRO A 389 19.38 -14.37 1.76
C PRO A 389 19.59 -15.80 1.22
N PRO A 390 20.80 -16.12 0.70
CA PRO A 390 21.12 -17.46 0.24
C PRO A 390 20.85 -18.53 1.31
N GLY A 391 20.22 -19.63 0.90
CA GLY A 391 19.94 -20.78 1.79
C GLY A 391 18.75 -20.60 2.74
N GLN A 392 18.02 -19.49 2.66
CA GLN A 392 16.78 -19.28 3.43
C GLN A 392 15.55 -19.38 2.51
N SER A 393 14.46 -19.90 3.06
CA SER A 393 13.13 -19.75 2.46
C SER A 393 12.31 -18.82 3.35
N ILE A 394 11.85 -17.72 2.77
CA ILE A 394 10.98 -16.77 3.45
C ILE A 394 9.58 -16.86 2.86
N GLU A 395 8.59 -17.06 3.72
CA GLU A 395 7.18 -16.95 3.34
C GLU A 395 6.69 -15.52 3.56
N MET A 396 5.94 -15.01 2.59
CA MET A 396 5.24 -13.74 2.72
C MET A 396 4.00 -13.97 3.58
N GLY A 397 3.82 -13.18 4.63
CA GLY A 397 2.56 -13.18 5.39
C GLY A 397 1.40 -12.64 4.55
N ARG A 398 0.15 -12.82 4.96
CA ARG A 398 -0.98 -12.16 4.25
C ARG A 398 -1.07 -10.68 4.62
N TRP A 399 -1.70 -9.89 3.77
CA TRP A 399 -2.07 -8.51 4.12
C TRP A 399 -3.18 -8.52 5.17
N VAL A 400 -2.94 -7.85 6.29
CA VAL A 400 -3.92 -7.71 7.38
C VAL A 400 -4.31 -6.24 7.52
N GLU A 401 -5.61 -5.98 7.48
CA GLU A 401 -6.15 -4.67 7.86
C GLU A 401 -6.01 -4.49 9.37
N LEU A 402 -5.34 -3.45 9.81
CA LEU A 402 -5.23 -3.10 11.23
C LEU A 402 -6.45 -2.27 11.66
N ASP A 403 -7.03 -2.57 12.83
CA ASP A 403 -7.89 -1.61 13.51
C ASP A 403 -6.98 -0.61 14.24
N LEU A 404 -7.25 0.67 14.05
CA LEU A 404 -6.54 1.73 14.76
C LEU A 404 -6.64 1.55 16.28
N LYS A 405 -7.75 1.02 16.80
CA LYS A 405 -7.92 0.77 18.23
C LYS A 405 -6.82 -0.12 18.79
N ASP A 406 -6.44 -1.16 18.07
CA ASP A 406 -5.38 -2.10 18.49
C ASP A 406 -4.04 -1.39 18.65
N ILE A 407 -3.78 -0.40 17.77
CA ILE A 407 -2.57 0.42 17.84
C ILE A 407 -2.60 1.31 19.09
N LEU A 408 -3.75 1.93 19.37
CA LEU A 408 -3.91 2.83 20.53
C LEU A 408 -3.86 2.07 21.85
N GLU A 409 -4.47 0.89 21.91
CA GLU A 409 -4.42 0.02 23.09
C GLU A 409 -2.98 -0.40 23.43
N LEU A 410 -2.19 -0.78 22.41
CA LEU A 410 -0.77 -1.09 22.63
C LEU A 410 0.02 0.15 23.08
N ALA A 411 -0.22 1.31 22.46
CA ALA A 411 0.48 2.55 22.79
C ALA A 411 0.20 3.02 24.23
N GLU A 412 -1.03 2.85 24.70
CA GLU A 412 -1.46 3.26 26.04
C GLU A 412 -1.07 2.25 27.13
N GLY A 413 -0.91 0.98 26.76
CA GLY A 413 -0.52 -0.10 27.68
C GLY A 413 0.99 -0.30 27.86
N SER A 414 1.83 0.34 27.04
CA SER A 414 3.28 0.11 26.99
C SER A 414 4.13 0.99 27.91
#